data_AF-A0A2R5FFF3-F1
#
_entry.id   AF-A0A2R5FFF3-F1
#
_cell.length_a   1.000
_cell.length_b   1.000
_cell.length_c   1.000
_cell.angle_alpha   90.00
_cell.angle_beta   90.00
_cell.angle_gamma   90.00
#
_symmetry.space_group_name_H-M   'P 1'
#
loop_
_entity.id
_entity.type
_entity.pdbx_description
1 polymer ?
#
loop_
_entity_poly.entity_id
_entity_poly.type
_entity_poly.pdbx_seq_one_letter_code
_entity_poly.pdbx_strand_id
1 'polypeptide(L)'
;MSAKDIFHNTVKVALEKDGWKITHDPLFFKLSEQIRIKIDLGAQKLISAEKDEQKIAVEVKSFIGVSAISEFHTAIGQFLN
;
A
#
# COMPACT_ATOMS: atom_id res chain seq x y z
N MET A 1 -11.81 3.78 11.05
CA MET A 1 -10.94 3.81 9.85
C MET A 1 -9.53 3.43 10.27
N SER A 2 -8.82 2.59 9.51
CA SER A 2 -7.44 2.22 9.83
C SER A 2 -6.49 3.43 9.69
N ALA A 3 -5.48 3.52 10.55
CA ALA A 3 -4.49 4.61 10.53
C ALA A 3 -3.59 4.54 9.27
N LYS A 4 -3.04 5.67 8.83
CA LYS A 4 -2.00 5.69 7.79
C LYS A 4 -0.72 5.10 8.38
N ASP A 5 0.07 4.38 7.58
CA ASP A 5 1.46 4.13 7.95
C ASP A 5 2.17 5.48 8.13
N ILE A 6 3.07 5.57 9.10
CA ILE A 6 3.74 6.84 9.42
C ILE A 6 4.56 7.40 8.25
N PHE A 7 5.05 6.55 7.35
CA PHE A 7 5.81 6.96 6.18
C PHE A 7 4.95 7.15 4.93
N HIS A 8 3.62 7.01 5.03
CA HIS A 8 2.71 7.15 3.89
C HIS A 8 2.95 8.45 3.10
N ASN A 9 2.96 9.59 3.80
CA ASN A 9 3.14 10.88 3.14
C ASN A 9 4.57 11.04 2.59
N THR A 10 5.58 10.48 3.28
CA THR A 10 6.97 10.49 2.80
C THR A 10 7.09 9.76 1.47
N VAL A 11 6.50 8.56 1.36
CA VAL A 11 6.51 7.78 0.11
C VAL A 11 5.74 8.50 -0.99
N LYS A 12 4.56 9.05 -0.67
CA LYS A 12 3.77 9.83 -1.64
C LYS A 12 4.57 11.00 -2.23
N VAL A 13 5.20 11.81 -1.37
CA VAL A 13 6.01 12.95 -1.81
C VAL A 13 7.23 12.49 -2.61
N ALA A 14 7.84 11.36 -2.24
CA ALA A 14 8.97 10.81 -3.00
C ALA A 14 8.54 10.39 -4.42
N LEU A 15 7.39 9.73 -4.57
CA LEU A 15 6.82 9.36 -5.87
C LEU A 15 6.51 10.61 -6.71
N GLU A 16 5.85 11.62 -6.14
CA GLU A 16 5.53 12.87 -6.83
C GLU A 16 6.80 13.59 -7.32
N LYS A 17 7.85 13.63 -6.48
CA LYS A 17 9.15 14.22 -6.84
C LYS A 17 9.90 13.44 -7.92
N ASP A 18 9.70 12.13 -7.97
CA ASP A 18 10.24 11.28 -9.03
C ASP A 18 9.38 11.30 -10.31
N GLY A 19 8.37 12.17 -10.38
CA GLY A 19 7.53 12.37 -11.56
C GLY A 19 6.39 11.38 -11.71
N TRP A 20 6.05 10.62 -10.67
CA TRP A 20 4.85 9.80 -10.64
C TRP A 20 3.62 10.65 -10.30
N LYS A 21 2.54 10.44 -11.04
CA LYS A 21 1.24 11.03 -10.72
C LYS A 21 0.45 10.06 -9.86
N ILE A 22 0.11 10.49 -8.64
CA ILE A 22 -0.74 9.70 -7.74
C ILE A 22 -2.16 9.68 -8.29
N THR A 23 -2.71 8.49 -8.55
CA THR A 23 -4.07 8.31 -9.08
C THR A 23 -5.07 7.92 -7.99
N HIS A 24 -4.64 7.15 -6.98
CA HIS A 24 -5.49 6.71 -5.87
C HIS A 24 -4.71 6.65 -4.54
N ASP A 25 -5.30 7.16 -3.45
CA ASP A 25 -4.79 7.10 -2.08
C ASP A 25 -6.00 7.10 -1.10
N PRO A 26 -6.55 5.94 -0.70
CA PRO A 26 -6.07 4.59 -1.02
C PRO A 26 -6.62 4.03 -2.34
N LEU A 27 -5.89 3.08 -2.93
CA LEU A 27 -6.35 2.23 -4.04
C LEU A 27 -7.24 1.10 -3.53
N PHE A 28 -8.41 0.91 -4.13
CA PHE A 28 -9.32 -0.20 -3.82
C PHE A 28 -9.45 -1.14 -5.02
N PHE A 29 -9.22 -2.45 -4.80
CA PHE A 29 -9.48 -3.49 -5.78
C PHE A 29 -10.83 -4.16 -5.51
N LYS A 30 -11.65 -4.30 -6.56
CA LYS A 30 -12.89 -5.06 -6.53
C LYS A 30 -12.70 -6.29 -7.42
N LEU A 31 -12.42 -7.45 -6.81
CA LEU A 31 -12.11 -8.69 -7.55
C LEU A 31 -13.36 -9.36 -8.14
N SER A 32 -14.53 -9.21 -7.50
CA SER A 32 -15.84 -9.59 -8.05
C SER A 32 -16.97 -8.88 -7.29
N GLU A 33 -18.25 -9.11 -7.67
CA GLU A 33 -19.40 -8.57 -6.93
C GLU A 33 -19.47 -9.08 -5.48
N GLN A 34 -19.01 -10.32 -5.24
CA GLN A 34 -19.03 -10.95 -3.91
C GLN A 34 -17.69 -10.90 -3.17
N ILE A 35 -16.55 -10.72 -3.86
CA ILE A 35 -15.22 -10.71 -3.27
C ILE A 35 -14.70 -9.27 -3.19
N ARG A 36 -14.98 -8.64 -2.06
CA ARG A 36 -14.12 -7.58 -1.55
C ARG A 36 -12.99 -8.28 -0.82
N ILE A 37 -11.74 -8.09 -1.27
CA ILE A 37 -10.58 -8.58 -0.51
C ILE A 37 -10.68 -7.96 0.90
N LYS A 38 -11.01 -8.81 1.87
CA LYS A 38 -11.06 -8.46 3.29
C LYS A 38 -9.85 -9.14 3.91
N ILE A 39 -8.74 -8.41 3.97
CA ILE A 39 -7.52 -8.87 4.60
C ILE A 39 -7.78 -8.93 6.11
N ASP A 40 -7.74 -10.14 6.69
CA ASP A 40 -8.08 -10.41 8.10
C ASP A 40 -7.19 -9.70 9.12
N LEU A 41 -6.00 -9.24 8.70
CA LEU A 41 -5.08 -8.47 9.53
C LEU A 41 -4.60 -7.24 8.76
N GLY A 42 -5.07 -6.08 9.21
CA GLY A 42 -4.52 -4.76 8.91
C GLY A 42 -4.30 -4.43 7.43
N ALA A 43 -5.37 -4.26 6.65
CA ALA A 43 -5.28 -3.64 5.32
C ALA A 43 -4.60 -2.26 5.44
N GLN A 44 -3.32 -2.19 5.07
CA GLN A 44 -2.56 -0.95 5.03
C GLN A 44 -2.93 -0.15 3.78
N LYS A 45 -2.60 1.14 3.76
CA LYS A 45 -3.04 2.04 2.69
C LYS A 45 -2.16 1.84 1.46
N LEU A 46 -2.76 1.29 0.42
CA LEU A 46 -2.16 1.15 -0.91
C LEU A 46 -2.28 2.46 -1.69
N ILE A 47 -1.22 2.86 -2.39
CA ILE A 47 -1.21 4.01 -3.29
C ILE A 47 -1.14 3.50 -4.73
N SER A 48 -1.93 4.07 -5.64
CA SER A 48 -1.73 3.87 -7.08
C SER A 48 -1.10 5.09 -7.71
N ALA A 49 -0.12 4.87 -8.58
CA ALA A 49 0.54 5.94 -9.32
C ALA A 49 0.83 5.54 -10.78
N GLU A 50 0.91 6.54 -11.65
CA GLU A 50 1.22 6.39 -13.08
C GLU A 50 2.36 7.32 -13.50
N LYS A 51 3.24 6.84 -14.38
CA LYS A 51 4.30 7.61 -15.04
C LYS A 51 4.49 7.06 -16.45
N ASP A 52 4.29 7.91 -17.46
CA ASP A 52 4.21 7.50 -18.86
C ASP A 52 3.16 6.39 -19.05
N GLU A 53 3.56 5.22 -19.57
CA GLU A 53 2.69 4.05 -19.74
C GLU A 53 2.73 3.09 -18.53
N GLN A 54 3.56 3.39 -17.51
CA GLN A 54 3.76 2.53 -16.35
C GLN A 54 2.77 2.86 -15.24
N LYS A 55 2.15 1.82 -14.67
CA LYS A 55 1.24 1.91 -13.53
C LYS A 55 1.73 1.02 -12.40
N ILE A 56 1.75 1.55 -11.19
CA ILE A 56 2.17 0.82 -9.99
C ILE A 56 1.11 0.91 -8.90
N ALA A 57 1.08 -0.13 -8.07
CA ALA A 57 0.45 -0.12 -6.76
C ALA A 57 1.57 -0.25 -5.71
N VAL A 58 1.54 0.59 -4.69
CA VAL A 58 2.59 0.70 -3.67
C VAL A 58 1.99 0.45 -2.30
N GLU A 59 2.51 -0.54 -1.59
CA GLU A 59 2.19 -0.81 -0.19
C GLU A 59 3.29 -0.22 0.71
N VAL A 60 2.91 0.69 1.63
CA VAL A 60 3.86 1.39 2.51
C VAL A 60 3.98 0.65 3.85
N LYS A 61 5.20 0.23 4.21
CA LYS A 61 5.53 -0.44 5.47
C LYS A 61 6.60 0.33 6.24
N SER A 62 6.32 0.68 7.49
CA SER A 62 7.29 1.39 8.36
C SER A 62 8.27 0.51 9.12
N PHE A 63 7.94 -0.76 9.37
CA PHE A 63 8.79 -1.69 10.15
C PHE A 63 9.25 -1.11 11.51
N ILE A 64 8.33 -0.44 12.22
CA ILE A 64 8.60 0.17 13.53
C ILE A 64 8.14 -0.70 14.71
N GLY A 65 7.60 -1.88 14.43
CA GLY A 65 7.16 -2.81 15.44
C GLY A 65 8.31 -3.44 16.21
N VAL A 66 7.96 -4.22 17.23
CA VAL A 66 8.95 -4.85 18.14
C VAL A 66 9.79 -5.91 17.40
N SER A 67 9.29 -6.49 16.32
CA SER A 67 9.98 -7.51 15.54
C SER A 67 9.82 -7.28 14.04
N ALA A 68 10.91 -6.87 13.39
CA ALA A 68 10.97 -6.71 11.95
C ALA A 68 10.67 -8.02 11.20
N ILE A 69 11.03 -9.19 11.77
CA ILE A 69 10.75 -10.50 11.17
C ILE A 69 9.24 -10.76 11.15
N SER A 70 8.54 -10.48 12.25
CA SER A 70 7.08 -10.63 12.31
C SER A 70 6.40 -9.70 11.31
N GLU A 71 6.81 -8.43 11.26
CA GLU A 71 6.26 -7.45 10.31
C GLU A 71 6.56 -7.83 8.86
N PHE A 72 7.73 -8.44 8.60
CA PHE A 72 8.11 -8.93 7.28
C PHE A 72 7.19 -10.07 6.81
N HIS A 73 6.92 -11.05 7.68
CA HIS A 73 5.98 -12.13 7.34
C HIS A 73 4.58 -11.58 7.02
N THR A 74 4.10 -10.59 7.78
CA THR A 74 2.84 -9.90 7.48
C THR A 74 2.89 -9.16 6.14
N ALA A 75 3.96 -8.41 5.87
CA ALA A 75 4.12 -7.65 4.64
C ALA A 75 4.17 -8.56 3.39
N ILE A 76 4.89 -9.68 3.45
CA ILE A 76 4.92 -10.67 2.37
C ILE A 76 3.54 -11.29 2.15
N GLY A 77 2.84 -11.65 3.23
CA GLY A 77 1.47 -12.17 3.12
C GLY A 77 0.53 -11.18 2.43
N GLN A 78 0.64 -9.89 2.75
CA GLN A 78 -0.18 -8.84 2.15
C GLN A 78 0.19 -8.54 0.69
N PHE A 79 1.47 -8.62 0.34
CA PHE A 79 1.95 -8.47 -1.03
C PHE A 79 1.51 -9.61 -1.96
N LEU A 80 1.43 -10.84 -1.45
CA LEU A 80 1.10 -12.03 -2.25
C LEU A 80 -0.40 -12.31 -2.39
N ASN A 81 -1.25 -11.72 -1.53
CA ASN A 81 -2.70 -11.92 -1.51
C ASN A 81 -3.45 -10.90 -2.38
#